data_AF-A0A4V3I0E3-F1
#
_entry.id   AF-A0A4V3I0E3-F1
#
_cell.length_a   1.000
_cell.length_b   1.000
_cell.length_c   1.000
_cell.angle_alpha   90.00
_cell.angle_beta   90.00
_cell.angle_gamma   90.00
#
_symmetry.space_group_name_H-M   'P 1'
#
loop_
_entity.id
_entity.type
_entity.pdbx_description
1 polymer ?
#
loop_
_entity_poly.entity_id
_entity_poly.type
_entity_poly.pdbx_seq_one_letter_code
_entity_poly.pdbx_strand_id
1 'polypeptide(L)'
;MPNETTKRRALIIVSSARQLPLTQPASVPSIPIGFFHVELAQVLAEFENDYTFTFATPDGEVPQIDTNGFSIPWHATDNMTDVYADSVQQFSDPHFNIEGYRHKYAGLVERREHELQLLERHLGQLPITDPLPSTDAEVLAFRPELVRRVQALQPKPYASLPELIRKHRDASDDFSFADFDFIHAPGGHAPMVDFHKNRWLGEVLHLARENGVYISLICHAPIALTSTNWRVDETGRPIQVQDNPFLAAEVTTVGREGETGMLDQGYVHIPPGPTRLEYFVDEGLREAGFTVLTAPVPTDLILLSDTEVGLVTGNGPQTVDMQAADIRSALTS
;
A
#
# COMPACT_ATOMS: atom_id res chain seq x y z
N MET A 1 -6.92 3.92 39.98
CA MET A 1 -6.44 4.35 38.66
C MET A 1 -6.48 3.12 37.78
N PRO A 2 -7.32 3.05 36.73
CA PRO A 2 -7.27 1.92 35.82
C PRO A 2 -5.87 1.90 35.20
N ASN A 3 -5.21 0.76 35.27
CA ASN A 3 -3.92 0.51 34.66
C ASN A 3 -4.09 0.75 33.15
N GLU A 4 -3.50 1.81 32.58
CA GLU A 4 -3.39 1.94 31.12
C GLU A 4 -2.56 0.74 30.66
N THR A 5 -3.23 -0.32 30.21
CA THR A 5 -2.59 -1.42 29.51
C THR A 5 -1.90 -0.81 28.30
N THR A 6 -0.57 -0.85 28.27
CA THR A 6 0.23 -0.35 27.16
C THR A 6 -0.29 -0.97 25.87
N LYS A 7 -0.79 -0.13 24.96
CA LYS A 7 -1.28 -0.59 23.65
C LYS A 7 -0.23 -1.47 22.97
N ARG A 8 -0.70 -2.51 22.26
CA ARG A 8 0.14 -3.36 21.42
C ARG A 8 0.75 -2.53 20.28
N ARG A 9 1.72 -3.06 19.53
CA ARG A 9 2.46 -2.27 18.52
C ARG A 9 2.35 -2.89 17.14
N ALA A 10 2.17 -2.02 16.15
CA ALA A 10 2.16 -2.38 14.74
C ALA A 10 3.13 -1.46 13.98
N LEU A 11 3.87 -2.02 13.03
CA LEU A 11 4.76 -1.26 12.17
C LEU A 11 4.12 -1.09 10.80
N ILE A 12 3.94 0.16 10.39
CA ILE A 12 3.43 0.50 9.06
C ILE A 12 4.59 0.95 8.19
N ILE A 13 4.87 0.20 7.12
CA ILE A 13 5.93 0.55 6.16
C ILE A 13 5.27 1.12 4.91
N VAL A 14 5.52 2.40 4.64
CA VAL A 14 4.98 3.11 3.48
C VAL A 14 6.12 3.45 2.53
N SER A 15 5.89 3.34 1.22
CA SER A 15 6.85 3.84 0.23
C SER A 15 7.01 5.36 0.33
N SER A 16 8.23 5.86 0.24
CA SER A 16 8.53 7.30 0.15
C SER A 16 8.71 7.79 -1.30
N ALA A 17 8.65 6.88 -2.28
CA ALA A 17 8.72 7.22 -3.68
C ALA A 17 7.56 8.14 -4.14
N ARG A 18 7.88 9.04 -5.06
CA ARG A 18 6.96 10.11 -5.53
C ARG A 18 6.74 10.13 -7.03
N GLN A 19 7.53 9.36 -7.79
CA GLN A 19 7.51 9.35 -9.25
C GLN A 19 7.67 7.92 -9.73
N LEU A 20 6.81 7.51 -10.65
CA LEU A 20 6.89 6.22 -11.34
C LEU A 20 7.51 6.44 -12.72
N PRO A 21 8.69 5.88 -13.00
CA PRO A 21 9.26 5.90 -14.35
C PRO A 21 8.37 5.18 -15.36
N LEU A 22 8.24 5.75 -16.55
CA LEU A 22 7.50 5.18 -17.66
C LEU A 22 8.43 4.90 -18.84
N THR A 23 8.17 3.79 -19.55
CA THR A 23 8.79 3.51 -20.85
C THR A 23 8.02 4.15 -22.00
N GLN A 24 6.72 4.40 -21.81
CA GLN A 24 5.87 5.14 -22.76
C GLN A 24 4.79 5.95 -22.03
N PRO A 25 4.39 7.12 -22.55
CA PRO A 25 4.93 7.78 -23.75
C PRO A 25 6.26 8.50 -23.49
N ALA A 26 7.16 8.56 -24.48
CA ALA A 26 8.48 9.19 -24.32
C ALA A 26 8.45 10.68 -23.92
N SER A 27 7.34 11.37 -24.18
CA SER A 27 7.12 12.76 -23.77
C SER A 27 6.83 12.93 -22.27
N VAL A 28 6.43 11.86 -21.59
CA VAL A 28 6.13 11.83 -20.14
C VAL A 28 6.97 10.70 -19.52
N PRO A 29 8.23 10.97 -19.16
CA PRO A 29 9.16 9.93 -18.69
C PRO A 29 8.82 9.42 -17.29
N SER A 30 7.99 10.12 -16.53
CA SER A 30 7.47 9.68 -15.23
C SER A 30 6.13 10.34 -14.91
N ILE A 31 5.37 9.72 -14.01
CA ILE A 31 4.12 10.27 -13.46
C ILE A 31 4.20 10.39 -11.93
N PRO A 32 3.55 11.40 -11.33
CA PRO A 32 3.41 11.46 -9.88
C PRO A 32 2.58 10.29 -9.37
N ILE A 33 3.10 9.61 -8.35
CA ILE A 33 2.44 8.49 -7.68
C ILE A 33 2.54 8.65 -6.17
N GLY A 34 1.77 7.85 -5.46
CA GLY A 34 1.86 7.75 -4.01
C GLY A 34 1.41 6.39 -3.53
N PHE A 35 1.31 6.25 -2.21
CA PHE A 35 0.61 5.10 -1.64
C PHE A 35 -0.90 5.30 -1.72
N PHE A 36 -1.64 4.20 -1.79
CA PHE A 36 -3.10 4.21 -1.76
C PHE A 36 -3.60 4.21 -0.32
N HIS A 37 -4.14 5.36 0.13
CA HIS A 37 -4.59 5.53 1.51
C HIS A 37 -5.69 4.54 1.91
N VAL A 38 -6.63 4.24 1.02
CA VAL A 38 -7.71 3.26 1.26
C VAL A 38 -7.18 1.89 1.70
N GLU A 39 -6.01 1.47 1.22
CA GLU A 39 -5.39 0.20 1.57
C GLU A 39 -4.76 0.21 2.98
N LEU A 40 -4.46 1.39 3.52
CA LEU A 40 -3.98 1.55 4.90
C LEU A 40 -5.12 1.87 5.88
N ALA A 41 -6.10 2.65 5.44
CA ALA A 41 -7.13 3.22 6.31
C ALA A 41 -7.93 2.15 7.04
N GLN A 42 -8.32 1.08 6.35
CA GLN A 42 -9.06 -0.01 6.96
C GLN A 42 -8.24 -0.74 8.05
N VAL A 43 -6.92 -0.92 7.84
CA VAL A 43 -6.04 -1.50 8.86
C VAL A 43 -5.94 -0.56 10.06
N LEU A 44 -5.86 0.76 9.85
CA LEU A 44 -5.89 1.70 10.97
C LEU A 44 -7.23 1.63 11.73
N ALA A 45 -8.35 1.58 11.02
CA ALA A 45 -9.69 1.49 11.61
C ALA A 45 -9.85 0.26 12.50
N GLU A 46 -9.39 -0.89 12.01
CA GLU A 46 -9.45 -2.15 12.73
C GLU A 46 -8.63 -2.06 14.03
N PHE A 47 -7.40 -1.53 13.99
CA PHE A 47 -6.45 -1.67 15.08
C PHE A 47 -6.27 -0.44 16.00
N GLU A 48 -6.77 0.76 15.66
CA GLU A 48 -6.45 2.02 16.38
C GLU A 48 -6.78 2.03 17.89
N ASN A 49 -7.78 1.24 18.31
CA ASN A 49 -8.21 1.21 19.71
C ASN A 49 -7.22 0.44 20.60
N ASP A 50 -6.57 -0.59 20.06
CA ASP A 50 -5.71 -1.50 20.84
C ASP A 50 -4.23 -1.34 20.53
N TYR A 51 -3.89 -0.66 19.42
CA TYR A 51 -2.53 -0.53 18.90
C TYR A 51 -1.99 0.89 18.89
N THR A 52 -0.68 1.00 19.08
CA THR A 52 0.14 2.14 18.69
C THR A 52 0.86 1.80 17.39
N PHE A 53 0.79 2.71 16.42
CA PHE A 53 1.46 2.54 15.13
C PHE A 53 2.82 3.24 15.12
N THR A 54 3.86 2.52 14.72
CA THR A 54 5.12 3.12 14.27
C THR A 54 5.05 3.22 12.75
N PHE A 55 5.30 4.42 12.20
CA PHE A 55 5.36 4.62 10.76
C PHE A 55 6.82 4.71 10.30
N ALA A 56 7.13 4.00 9.22
CA ALA A 56 8.45 4.00 8.61
C ALA A 56 8.35 4.07 7.09
N THR A 57 9.40 4.60 6.47
CA THR A 57 9.63 4.53 5.03
C THR A 57 11.04 4.00 4.77
N PRO A 58 11.37 3.55 3.55
CA PRO A 58 12.70 3.02 3.23
C PRO A 58 13.87 3.91 3.69
N ASP A 59 13.72 5.22 3.56
CA ASP A 59 14.74 6.23 3.81
C ASP A 59 14.40 7.21 4.95
N GLY A 60 13.20 7.12 5.54
CA GLY A 60 12.70 8.05 6.56
C GLY A 60 12.12 9.34 5.99
N GLU A 61 12.06 9.48 4.66
CA GLU A 61 11.40 10.61 4.01
C GLU A 61 9.88 10.51 4.12
N VAL A 62 9.23 11.66 4.11
CA VAL A 62 7.77 11.76 4.20
C VAL A 62 7.12 11.18 2.92
N PRO A 63 6.19 10.20 3.05
CA PRO A 63 5.54 9.57 1.91
C PRO A 63 4.56 10.52 1.22
N GLN A 64 4.16 10.19 -0.01
CA GLN A 64 3.19 10.94 -0.78
C GLN A 64 1.89 10.14 -0.93
N ILE A 65 0.74 10.80 -0.75
CA ILE A 65 -0.57 10.20 -0.98
C ILE A 65 -0.91 10.31 -2.47
N ASP A 66 -1.39 9.22 -3.07
CA ASP A 66 -1.97 9.27 -4.41
C ASP A 66 -3.40 9.81 -4.36
N THR A 67 -3.66 10.93 -5.04
CA THR A 67 -5.00 11.53 -5.10
C THR A 67 -6.03 10.60 -5.73
N ASN A 68 -5.62 9.69 -6.63
CA ASN A 68 -6.53 8.77 -7.31
C ASN A 68 -7.01 7.65 -6.38
N GLY A 69 -6.29 7.37 -5.29
CA GLY A 69 -6.71 6.43 -4.24
C GLY A 69 -7.96 6.87 -3.48
N PHE A 70 -8.50 8.07 -3.73
CA PHE A 70 -9.76 8.58 -3.18
C PHE A 70 -10.97 8.39 -4.11
N SER A 71 -10.81 7.77 -5.28
CA SER A 71 -11.95 7.48 -6.16
C SER A 71 -12.95 6.55 -5.46
N ILE A 72 -14.25 6.87 -5.55
CA ILE A 72 -15.33 6.13 -4.87
C ILE A 72 -15.27 4.59 -5.09
N PRO A 73 -14.99 4.07 -6.30
CA PRO A 73 -14.88 2.63 -6.52
C PRO A 73 -13.85 1.92 -5.65
N TRP A 74 -12.76 2.59 -5.26
CA TRP A 74 -11.71 1.97 -4.45
C TRP A 74 -12.16 1.66 -3.02
N HIS A 75 -13.18 2.37 -2.54
CA HIS A 75 -13.77 2.18 -1.20
C HIS A 75 -14.86 1.10 -1.17
N ALA A 76 -15.22 0.52 -2.33
CA ALA A 76 -16.34 -0.43 -2.45
C ALA A 76 -15.99 -1.85 -2.01
N THR A 77 -14.72 -2.14 -1.77
CA THR A 77 -14.18 -3.45 -1.37
C THR A 77 -14.73 -4.62 -2.17
N ASP A 78 -15.53 -5.49 -1.57
CA ASP A 78 -16.12 -6.67 -2.23
C ASP A 78 -17.12 -6.32 -3.34
N ASN A 79 -17.65 -5.09 -3.35
CA ASN A 79 -18.53 -4.57 -4.38
C ASN A 79 -17.77 -3.81 -5.50
N MET A 80 -16.44 -3.82 -5.49
CA MET A 80 -15.63 -3.00 -6.42
C MET A 80 -15.94 -3.28 -7.89
N THR A 81 -16.17 -4.52 -8.29
CA THR A 81 -16.49 -4.87 -9.70
C THR A 81 -17.66 -4.05 -10.24
N ASP A 82 -18.79 -4.07 -9.53
CA ASP A 82 -20.03 -3.42 -9.98
C ASP A 82 -19.92 -1.90 -9.89
N VAL A 83 -19.35 -1.39 -8.79
CA VAL A 83 -19.19 0.05 -8.58
C VAL A 83 -18.22 0.64 -9.59
N TYR A 84 -17.10 -0.03 -9.89
CA TYR A 84 -16.12 0.42 -10.86
C TYR A 84 -16.72 0.46 -12.27
N ALA A 85 -17.42 -0.60 -12.69
CA ALA A 85 -18.07 -0.67 -14.00
C ALA A 85 -19.09 0.46 -14.21
N ASP A 86 -19.95 0.72 -13.22
CA ASP A 86 -20.87 1.85 -13.27
C ASP A 86 -20.14 3.19 -13.28
N SER A 87 -19.08 3.33 -12.49
CA SER A 87 -18.35 4.60 -12.38
C SER A 87 -17.64 4.98 -13.68
N VAL A 88 -17.03 4.01 -14.38
CA VAL A 88 -16.45 4.24 -15.72
C VAL A 88 -17.52 4.76 -16.69
N GLN A 89 -18.72 4.17 -16.67
CA GLN A 89 -19.84 4.64 -17.49
C GLN A 89 -20.26 6.06 -17.11
N GLN A 90 -20.38 6.35 -15.81
CA GLN A 90 -20.79 7.66 -15.30
C GLN A 90 -19.78 8.75 -15.66
N PHE A 91 -18.48 8.51 -15.47
CA PHE A 91 -17.42 9.50 -15.73
C PHE A 91 -17.24 9.79 -17.22
N SER A 92 -17.70 8.89 -18.09
CA SER A 92 -17.71 9.08 -19.54
C SER A 92 -18.92 9.88 -20.04
N ASP A 93 -19.92 10.12 -19.20
CA ASP A 93 -21.12 10.87 -19.56
C ASP A 93 -20.83 12.38 -19.61
N PRO A 94 -21.03 13.09 -20.73
CA PRO A 94 -20.88 14.54 -20.81
C PRO A 94 -21.84 15.32 -19.89
N HIS A 95 -22.88 14.67 -19.37
CA HIS A 95 -23.84 15.19 -18.40
C HIS A 95 -23.62 14.64 -16.99
N PHE A 96 -22.44 14.07 -16.70
CA PHE A 96 -22.09 13.54 -15.39
C PHE A 96 -22.42 14.54 -14.26
N ASN A 97 -23.22 14.08 -13.29
CA ASN A 97 -23.64 14.86 -12.14
C ASN A 97 -22.94 14.33 -10.89
N ILE A 98 -21.95 15.09 -10.40
CA ILE A 98 -21.17 14.75 -9.20
C ILE A 98 -22.06 14.56 -7.96
N GLU A 99 -23.04 15.43 -7.72
CA GLU A 99 -23.91 15.32 -6.55
C GLU A 99 -24.83 14.09 -6.63
N GLY A 100 -25.36 13.82 -7.83
CA GLY A 100 -26.16 12.63 -8.08
C GLY A 100 -25.36 11.34 -7.88
N TYR A 101 -24.12 11.31 -8.35
CA TYR A 101 -23.19 10.19 -8.17
C TYR A 101 -22.83 9.97 -6.69
N ARG A 102 -22.50 11.05 -5.97
CA ARG A 102 -22.27 11.00 -4.51
C ARG A 102 -23.50 10.52 -3.74
N HIS A 103 -24.70 10.96 -4.14
CA HIS A 103 -25.94 10.51 -3.52
C HIS A 103 -26.20 9.01 -3.77
N LYS A 104 -25.95 8.53 -4.99
CA LYS A 104 -26.06 7.11 -5.33
C LYS A 104 -25.13 6.24 -4.48
N TYR A 105 -23.90 6.71 -4.26
CA TYR A 105 -22.87 6.00 -3.49
C TYR A 105 -22.65 6.59 -2.09
N ALA A 106 -23.71 7.08 -1.43
CA ALA A 106 -23.60 7.83 -0.17
C ALA A 106 -22.85 7.06 0.93
N GLY A 107 -23.05 5.74 1.04
CA GLY A 107 -22.32 4.91 2.01
C GLY A 107 -20.82 4.82 1.73
N LEU A 108 -20.40 4.82 0.47
CA LEU A 108 -18.98 4.84 0.09
C LEU A 108 -18.36 6.22 0.30
N VAL A 109 -19.13 7.30 0.10
CA VAL A 109 -18.72 8.66 0.46
C VAL A 109 -18.49 8.77 1.97
N GLU A 110 -19.39 8.22 2.79
CA GLU A 110 -19.25 8.18 4.24
C GLU A 110 -18.03 7.35 4.68
N ARG A 111 -17.82 6.18 4.06
CA ARG A 111 -16.62 5.36 4.28
C ARG A 111 -15.34 6.14 3.96
N ARG A 112 -15.26 6.77 2.79
CA ARG A 112 -14.10 7.60 2.40
C ARG A 112 -13.84 8.74 3.38
N GLU A 113 -14.90 9.37 3.91
CA GLU A 113 -14.79 10.41 4.93
C GLU A 113 -14.20 9.86 6.24
N HIS A 114 -14.69 8.70 6.70
CA HIS A 114 -14.13 8.02 7.88
C HIS A 114 -12.64 7.65 7.68
N GLU A 115 -12.28 7.13 6.51
CA GLU A 115 -10.91 6.83 6.14
C GLU A 115 -10.03 8.09 6.13
N LEU A 116 -10.52 9.23 5.63
CA LEU A 116 -9.78 10.50 5.70
C LEU A 116 -9.58 10.97 7.15
N GLN A 117 -10.54 10.74 8.05
CA GLN A 117 -10.36 11.06 9.47
C GLN A 117 -9.28 10.18 10.12
N LEU A 118 -9.13 8.92 9.70
CA LEU A 118 -8.01 8.06 10.10
C LEU A 118 -6.67 8.62 9.64
N LEU A 119 -6.59 9.11 8.40
CA LEU A 119 -5.41 9.80 7.89
C LEU A 119 -5.03 10.99 8.79
N GLU A 120 -6.00 11.86 9.08
CA GLU A 120 -5.80 13.08 9.87
C GLU A 120 -5.28 12.79 11.28
N ARG A 121 -5.78 11.71 11.91
CA ARG A 121 -5.34 11.28 13.24
C ARG A 121 -3.92 10.71 13.22
N HIS A 122 -3.60 9.88 12.23
CA HIS A 122 -2.40 9.03 12.29
C HIS A 122 -1.21 9.55 11.50
N LEU A 123 -1.39 10.07 10.28
CA LEU A 123 -0.29 10.26 9.32
C LEU A 123 0.34 11.66 9.36
N GLY A 124 -0.39 12.67 9.84
CA GLY A 124 0.09 14.06 9.83
C GLY A 124 0.08 14.69 8.44
N GLN A 125 0.79 15.81 8.29
CA GLN A 125 0.86 16.55 7.02
C GLN A 125 1.65 15.76 5.97
N LEU A 126 1.01 15.46 4.84
CA LEU A 126 1.61 14.74 3.72
C LEU A 126 1.44 15.50 2.39
N PRO A 127 2.41 15.40 1.46
CA PRO A 127 2.19 15.79 0.08
C PRO A 127 1.13 14.89 -0.58
N ILE A 128 0.34 15.47 -1.50
CA ILE A 128 -0.68 14.78 -2.29
C ILE A 128 -0.31 14.96 -3.76
N THR A 129 -0.41 13.90 -4.57
CA THR A 129 -0.10 13.99 -6.01
C THR A 129 -0.96 15.03 -6.73
N ASP A 130 -0.38 15.63 -7.77
CA ASP A 130 -1.19 16.34 -8.76
C ASP A 130 -2.01 15.34 -9.58
N PRO A 131 -3.24 15.72 -9.99
CA PRO A 131 -4.07 14.82 -10.76
C PRO A 131 -3.44 14.51 -12.12
N LEU A 132 -3.65 13.28 -12.58
CA LEU A 132 -3.24 12.82 -13.90
C LEU A 132 -4.31 13.21 -14.94
N PRO A 133 -3.98 13.20 -16.24
CA PRO A 133 -4.94 13.51 -17.30
C PRO A 133 -6.24 12.68 -17.24
N SER A 134 -6.15 11.45 -16.72
CA SER A 134 -7.27 10.50 -16.63
C SER A 134 -7.82 10.36 -15.20
N THR A 135 -7.45 11.27 -14.27
CA THR A 135 -8.10 11.33 -12.94
C THR A 135 -9.59 11.63 -13.11
N ASP A 136 -10.45 10.88 -12.40
CA ASP A 136 -11.89 11.00 -12.55
C ASP A 136 -12.44 12.34 -12.04
N ALA A 137 -13.58 12.75 -12.61
CA ALA A 137 -14.18 14.06 -12.33
C ALA A 137 -14.63 14.24 -10.88
N GLU A 138 -14.97 13.16 -10.16
CA GLU A 138 -15.38 13.24 -8.76
C GLU A 138 -14.17 13.49 -7.85
N VAL A 139 -13.05 12.80 -8.09
CA VAL A 139 -11.77 13.04 -7.41
C VAL A 139 -11.26 14.44 -7.70
N LEU A 140 -11.32 14.92 -8.95
CA LEU A 140 -10.95 16.30 -9.29
C LEU A 140 -11.74 17.33 -8.47
N ALA A 141 -13.05 17.08 -8.25
CA ALA A 141 -13.91 17.94 -7.45
C ALA A 141 -13.64 17.82 -5.94
N PHE A 142 -13.24 16.65 -5.46
CA PHE A 142 -12.92 16.40 -4.04
C PHE A 142 -11.53 16.91 -3.64
N ARG A 143 -10.55 16.84 -4.55
CA ARG A 143 -9.13 17.12 -4.26
C ARG A 143 -8.86 18.47 -3.54
N PRO A 144 -9.50 19.61 -3.88
CA PRO A 144 -9.25 20.86 -3.16
C PRO A 144 -9.57 20.78 -1.66
N GLU A 145 -10.60 20.03 -1.28
CA GLU A 145 -10.93 19.78 0.12
C GLU A 145 -9.89 18.87 0.79
N LEU A 146 -9.54 17.76 0.14
CA LEU A 146 -8.50 16.84 0.61
C LEU A 146 -7.18 17.60 0.88
N VAL A 147 -6.72 18.39 -0.08
CA VAL A 147 -5.49 19.18 0.04
C VAL A 147 -5.56 20.15 1.20
N ARG A 148 -6.66 20.90 1.34
CA ARG A 148 -6.86 21.86 2.44
C ARG A 148 -6.79 21.18 3.80
N ARG A 149 -7.43 20.01 3.94
CA ARG A 149 -7.48 19.26 5.20
C ARG A 149 -6.11 18.71 5.58
N VAL A 150 -5.45 18.01 4.67
CA VAL A 150 -4.13 17.40 4.92
C VAL A 150 -3.05 18.46 5.16
N GLN A 151 -3.08 19.59 4.43
CA GLN A 151 -2.14 20.70 4.65
C GLN A 151 -2.32 21.40 5.99
N ALA A 152 -3.49 21.32 6.64
CA ALA A 152 -3.72 21.90 7.95
C ALA A 152 -3.13 21.07 9.10
N LEU A 153 -2.72 19.82 8.83
CA LEU A 153 -2.13 18.93 9.82
C LEU A 153 -0.70 19.37 10.17
N GLN A 154 -0.21 18.90 11.31
CA GLN A 154 1.21 19.04 11.66
C GLN A 154 2.03 17.94 10.99
N PRO A 155 3.24 18.23 10.49
CA PRO A 155 4.16 17.21 10.01
C PRO A 155 4.45 16.18 11.11
N LYS A 156 4.58 14.91 10.71
CA LYS A 156 5.03 13.83 11.61
C LYS A 156 6.30 13.18 11.03
N PRO A 157 7.24 12.75 11.89
CA PRO A 157 8.42 12.04 11.44
C PRO A 157 8.07 10.61 11.04
N TYR A 158 8.81 10.09 10.06
CA TYR A 158 8.80 8.68 9.66
C TYR A 158 10.18 8.09 9.96
N ALA A 159 10.21 6.91 10.57
CA ALA A 159 11.49 6.23 10.81
C ALA A 159 12.06 5.70 9.49
N SER A 160 13.38 5.67 9.35
CA SER A 160 14.03 4.97 8.22
C SER A 160 14.26 3.50 8.56
N LEU A 161 14.18 2.60 7.57
CA LEU A 161 14.47 1.17 7.81
C LEU A 161 15.90 0.93 8.34
N PRO A 162 16.96 1.60 7.82
CA PRO A 162 18.30 1.48 8.40
C PRO A 162 18.37 1.91 9.87
N GLU A 163 17.63 2.95 10.26
CA GLU A 163 17.55 3.38 11.66
C GLU A 163 16.91 2.30 12.53
N LEU A 164 15.77 1.73 12.11
CA LEU A 164 15.08 0.68 12.87
C LEU A 164 15.97 -0.56 13.04
N ILE A 165 16.65 -0.99 11.98
CA ILE A 165 17.58 -2.13 12.03
C ILE A 165 18.74 -1.85 12.99
N ARG A 166 19.34 -0.65 12.92
CA ARG A 166 20.43 -0.28 13.83
C ARG A 166 19.97 -0.31 15.28
N LYS A 167 18.78 0.24 15.57
CA LYS A 167 18.21 0.23 16.91
C LYS A 167 17.96 -1.20 17.40
N HIS A 168 17.35 -2.06 16.58
CA HIS A 168 17.09 -3.46 16.93
C HIS A 168 18.36 -4.26 17.25
N ARG A 169 19.47 -3.97 16.57
CA ARG A 169 20.75 -4.65 16.78
C ARG A 169 21.56 -4.07 17.95
N ASP A 170 21.21 -2.89 18.43
CA ASP A 170 21.88 -2.24 19.55
C ASP A 170 21.28 -2.73 20.86
N ALA A 171 22.01 -3.57 21.60
CA ALA A 171 21.56 -4.13 22.88
C ALA A 171 21.30 -3.06 23.97
N SER A 172 21.67 -1.79 23.74
CA SER A 172 21.37 -0.67 24.63
C SER A 172 20.16 0.16 24.20
N ASP A 173 19.56 -0.11 23.04
CA ASP A 173 18.34 0.53 22.57
C ASP A 173 17.12 -0.33 22.97
N ASP A 174 16.01 0.33 23.33
CA ASP A 174 14.79 -0.33 23.77
C ASP A 174 13.91 -0.81 22.59
N PHE A 175 14.27 -0.49 21.35
CA PHE A 175 13.51 -0.91 20.17
C PHE A 175 13.82 -2.36 19.78
N SER A 176 12.79 -3.20 19.69
CA SER A 176 12.90 -4.51 19.06
C SER A 176 11.81 -4.74 18.02
N PHE A 177 12.15 -5.44 16.92
CA PHE A 177 11.12 -5.96 16.01
C PHE A 177 10.18 -6.94 16.70
N ALA A 178 10.64 -7.65 17.74
CA ALA A 178 9.80 -8.54 18.57
C ALA A 178 8.69 -7.82 19.34
N ASP A 179 8.75 -6.49 19.47
CA ASP A 179 7.71 -5.74 20.17
C ASP A 179 6.49 -5.46 19.28
N PHE A 180 6.58 -5.75 17.98
CA PHE A 180 5.50 -5.58 17.03
C PHE A 180 4.78 -6.90 16.80
N ASP A 181 3.45 -6.85 16.77
CA ASP A 181 2.69 -8.05 16.42
C ASP A 181 2.57 -8.23 14.91
N PHE A 182 2.50 -7.13 14.17
CA PHE A 182 2.42 -7.17 12.71
C PHE A 182 3.10 -5.99 12.02
N ILE A 183 3.47 -6.23 10.77
CA ILE A 183 3.85 -5.25 9.77
C ILE A 183 2.73 -5.16 8.74
N HIS A 184 2.34 -3.96 8.35
CA HIS A 184 1.48 -3.75 7.19
C HIS A 184 2.10 -2.73 6.22
N ALA A 185 2.04 -3.04 4.93
CA ALA A 185 2.47 -2.13 3.87
C ALA A 185 1.35 -1.95 2.83
N PRO A 186 0.79 -0.72 2.70
CA PRO A 186 -0.17 -0.42 1.65
C PRO A 186 0.53 -0.34 0.29
N GLY A 187 -0.24 -0.58 -0.77
CA GLY A 187 0.16 -0.44 -2.16
C GLY A 187 -0.07 0.97 -2.70
N GLY A 188 -0.73 1.07 -3.86
CA GLY A 188 -0.50 2.13 -4.84
C GLY A 188 0.79 1.89 -5.64
N HIS A 189 1.13 2.70 -6.63
CA HIS A 189 2.31 2.44 -7.45
C HIS A 189 3.65 2.74 -6.78
N ALA A 190 3.68 3.51 -5.68
CA ALA A 190 4.92 3.94 -5.03
C ALA A 190 5.89 2.78 -4.65
N PRO A 191 5.42 1.67 -4.03
CA PRO A 191 6.25 0.49 -3.74
C PRO A 191 7.06 -0.05 -4.92
N MET A 192 6.58 0.11 -6.16
CA MET A 192 7.30 -0.36 -7.34
C MET A 192 8.69 0.27 -7.50
N VAL A 193 8.93 1.41 -6.86
CA VAL A 193 10.17 2.17 -7.01
C VAL A 193 11.16 1.80 -5.92
N ASP A 194 10.76 1.91 -4.65
CA ASP A 194 11.68 1.85 -3.51
C ASP A 194 11.53 0.61 -2.63
N PHE A 195 10.51 -0.25 -2.86
CA PHE A 195 10.45 -1.58 -2.24
C PHE A 195 11.09 -2.66 -3.10
N HIS A 196 11.22 -2.43 -4.42
CA HIS A 196 11.78 -3.42 -5.35
C HIS A 196 13.29 -3.62 -5.08
N LYS A 197 13.66 -4.85 -4.68
CA LYS A 197 15.07 -5.24 -4.41
C LYS A 197 15.79 -4.33 -3.39
N ASN A 198 15.04 -3.73 -2.47
CA ASN A 198 15.58 -2.89 -1.41
C ASN A 198 16.15 -3.73 -0.26
N ARG A 199 17.48 -3.81 -0.18
CA ARG A 199 18.17 -4.62 0.85
C ARG A 199 17.77 -4.32 2.30
N TRP A 200 17.42 -3.07 2.63
CA TRP A 200 17.01 -2.71 3.99
C TRP A 200 15.61 -3.24 4.30
N LEU A 201 14.71 -3.18 3.31
CA LEU A 201 13.40 -3.81 3.43
C LEU A 201 13.52 -5.34 3.53
N GLY A 202 14.44 -5.94 2.77
CA GLY A 202 14.77 -7.36 2.89
C GLY A 202 15.16 -7.74 4.30
N GLU A 203 16.07 -6.99 4.91
CA GLU A 203 16.47 -7.20 6.30
C GLU A 203 15.30 -7.04 7.28
N VAL A 204 14.47 -6.01 7.13
CA VAL A 204 13.30 -5.81 8.02
C VAL A 204 12.33 -6.98 7.94
N LEU A 205 11.99 -7.46 6.74
CA LEU A 205 11.07 -8.59 6.57
C LEU A 205 11.64 -9.88 7.18
N HIS A 206 12.94 -10.11 7.00
CA HIS A 206 13.63 -11.24 7.61
C HIS A 206 13.64 -11.18 9.14
N LEU A 207 14.00 -10.04 9.73
CA LEU A 207 13.97 -9.84 11.17
C LEU A 207 12.56 -9.98 11.72
N ALA A 208 11.56 -9.45 11.02
CA ALA A 208 10.15 -9.59 11.39
C ALA A 208 9.75 -11.07 11.47
N ARG A 209 10.03 -11.84 10.41
CA ARG A 209 9.75 -13.29 10.38
C ARG A 209 10.47 -14.04 11.51
N GLU A 210 11.75 -13.74 11.73
CA GLU A 210 12.55 -14.39 12.79
C GLU A 210 12.02 -14.11 14.20
N ASN A 211 11.35 -12.97 14.39
CA ASN A 211 10.71 -12.58 15.63
C ASN A 211 9.21 -12.95 15.68
N GLY A 212 8.69 -13.70 14.70
CA GLY A 212 7.29 -14.12 14.66
C GLY A 212 6.28 -13.00 14.38
N VAL A 213 6.73 -11.89 13.81
CA VAL A 213 5.88 -10.75 13.45
C VAL A 213 5.12 -11.07 12.16
N TYR A 214 3.79 -10.92 12.17
CA TYR A 214 2.97 -11.20 11.00
C TYR A 214 3.12 -10.10 9.93
N ILE A 215 3.32 -10.47 8.67
CA ILE A 215 3.61 -9.53 7.57
C ILE A 215 2.41 -9.46 6.65
N SER A 216 1.94 -8.24 6.36
CA SER A 216 0.78 -7.99 5.49
C SER A 216 1.15 -7.03 4.36
N LEU A 217 1.00 -7.46 3.11
CA LEU A 217 1.32 -6.68 1.91
C LEU A 217 0.11 -6.68 0.96
N ILE A 218 -0.23 -5.55 0.33
CA ILE A 218 -1.41 -5.46 -0.53
C ILE A 218 -1.13 -4.72 -1.85
N CYS A 219 -1.86 -5.09 -2.90
CA CYS A 219 -1.84 -4.42 -4.20
C CYS A 219 -0.45 -4.50 -4.88
N HIS A 220 0.31 -3.40 -4.99
CA HIS A 220 1.70 -3.43 -5.50
C HIS A 220 2.76 -3.62 -4.41
N ALA A 221 2.43 -3.47 -3.13
CA ALA A 221 3.36 -3.66 -2.01
C ALA A 221 4.00 -5.07 -1.93
N PRO A 222 3.36 -6.16 -2.41
CA PRO A 222 4.00 -7.48 -2.50
C PRO A 222 5.35 -7.47 -3.22
N ILE A 223 5.66 -6.49 -4.09
CA ILE A 223 7.00 -6.34 -4.69
C ILE A 223 8.13 -6.27 -3.65
N ALA A 224 7.82 -5.86 -2.41
CA ALA A 224 8.71 -5.91 -1.26
C ALA A 224 9.36 -7.29 -1.05
N LEU A 225 8.66 -8.37 -1.40
CA LEU A 225 9.16 -9.73 -1.26
C LEU A 225 10.41 -9.99 -2.12
N THR A 226 10.57 -9.29 -3.25
CA THR A 226 11.82 -9.36 -4.03
C THR A 226 13.04 -8.92 -3.24
N SER A 227 12.86 -8.09 -2.21
CA SER A 227 13.91 -7.65 -1.30
C SER A 227 14.41 -8.75 -0.38
N THR A 228 13.59 -9.77 -0.10
CA THR A 228 13.95 -10.89 0.79
C THR A 228 15.05 -11.79 0.22
N ASN A 229 15.40 -11.63 -1.06
CA ASN A 229 16.59 -12.24 -1.64
C ASN A 229 17.90 -11.63 -1.08
N TRP A 230 17.80 -10.58 -0.27
CA TRP A 230 18.92 -9.89 0.33
C TRP A 230 18.71 -9.68 1.84
N ARG A 231 19.81 -9.73 2.57
CA ARG A 231 19.99 -9.23 3.94
C ARG A 231 21.09 -8.19 3.97
N VAL A 232 21.32 -7.55 5.12
CA VAL A 232 22.44 -6.63 5.30
C VAL A 232 23.30 -7.00 6.50
N ASP A 233 24.62 -6.88 6.39
CA ASP A 233 25.52 -7.04 7.53
C ASP A 233 25.47 -5.84 8.50
N GLU A 234 26.27 -5.88 9.57
CA GLU A 234 26.40 -4.79 10.56
C GLU A 234 26.84 -3.45 9.94
N THR A 235 27.52 -3.49 8.80
CA THR A 235 28.01 -2.31 8.05
C THR A 235 27.04 -1.85 6.96
N GLY A 236 25.91 -2.56 6.78
CA GLY A 236 24.91 -2.27 5.75
C GLY A 236 25.23 -2.86 4.37
N ARG A 237 26.21 -3.75 4.26
CA ARG A 237 26.53 -4.40 2.97
C ARG A 237 25.51 -5.51 2.67
N PRO A 238 25.01 -5.59 1.42
CA PRO A 238 24.04 -6.61 1.05
C PRO A 238 24.67 -8.01 1.06
N ILE A 239 23.96 -8.97 1.62
CA ILE A 239 24.26 -10.40 1.61
C ILE A 239 23.14 -11.09 0.85
N GLN A 240 23.47 -11.88 -0.17
CA GLN A 240 22.47 -12.67 -0.89
C GLN A 240 22.03 -13.87 -0.03
N VAL A 241 20.71 -14.03 0.13
CA VAL A 241 20.12 -15.14 0.85
C VAL A 241 20.08 -16.37 -0.06
N GLN A 242 20.64 -17.50 0.39
CA GLN A 242 20.65 -18.76 -0.37
C GLN A 242 19.32 -19.52 -0.22
N ASP A 243 18.89 -19.70 1.03
CA ASP A 243 17.64 -20.39 1.37
C ASP A 243 16.62 -19.37 1.86
N ASN A 244 15.93 -18.72 0.93
CA ASN A 244 14.96 -17.68 1.26
C ASN A 244 13.63 -18.32 1.72
N PRO A 245 13.25 -18.24 3.02
CA PRO A 245 12.06 -18.91 3.54
C PRO A 245 10.75 -18.34 2.97
N PHE A 246 10.76 -17.11 2.46
CA PHE A 246 9.56 -16.50 1.86
C PHE A 246 9.15 -17.18 0.56
N LEU A 247 10.07 -17.87 -0.13
CA LEU A 247 9.77 -18.59 -1.39
C LEU A 247 8.84 -19.79 -1.19
N ALA A 248 8.63 -20.24 0.06
CA ALA A 248 7.68 -21.30 0.37
C ALA A 248 6.21 -20.85 0.22
N ALA A 249 5.93 -19.55 0.38
CA ALA A 249 4.58 -19.01 0.29
C ALA A 249 4.15 -18.83 -1.18
N GLU A 250 2.93 -19.22 -1.49
CA GLU A 250 2.22 -18.72 -2.67
C GLU A 250 1.66 -17.32 -2.35
N VAL A 251 1.84 -16.37 -3.28
CA VAL A 251 1.49 -14.97 -3.05
C VAL A 251 0.62 -14.40 -4.16
N THR A 252 -0.10 -13.33 -3.85
CA THR A 252 -0.94 -12.60 -4.80
C THR A 252 -0.63 -11.10 -4.79
N THR A 253 -0.97 -10.45 -5.89
CA THR A 253 -0.66 -9.04 -6.19
C THR A 253 -1.54 -8.60 -7.37
N VAL A 254 -1.48 -7.33 -7.73
CA VAL A 254 -1.95 -6.87 -9.05
C VAL A 254 -1.30 -7.67 -10.19
N GLY A 255 -2.11 -8.16 -11.13
CA GLY A 255 -1.63 -8.92 -12.29
C GLY A 255 -1.36 -8.03 -13.50
N ARG A 256 -0.40 -8.42 -14.34
CA ARG A 256 -0.01 -7.69 -15.56
C ARG A 256 -1.19 -7.32 -16.46
N GLU A 257 -2.13 -8.25 -16.66
CA GLU A 257 -3.27 -8.05 -17.56
C GLU A 257 -4.20 -6.95 -17.06
N GLY A 258 -4.54 -6.97 -15.76
CA GLY A 258 -5.35 -5.93 -15.12
C GLY A 258 -4.66 -4.57 -15.09
N GLU A 259 -3.37 -4.56 -14.71
CA GLU A 259 -2.56 -3.35 -14.69
C GLU A 259 -2.44 -2.74 -16.11
N THR A 260 -2.27 -3.57 -17.15
CA THR A 260 -2.27 -3.11 -18.55
C THR A 260 -3.59 -2.44 -18.92
N GLY A 261 -4.72 -2.97 -18.47
CA GLY A 261 -6.03 -2.34 -18.64
C GLY A 261 -6.10 -0.96 -17.98
N MET A 262 -5.60 -0.81 -16.76
CA MET A 262 -5.52 0.48 -16.07
C MET A 262 -4.57 1.47 -16.76
N LEU A 263 -3.47 1.01 -17.32
CA LEU A 263 -2.53 1.83 -18.09
C LEU A 263 -3.09 2.28 -19.45
N ASP A 264 -3.99 1.49 -20.03
CA ASP A 264 -4.62 1.81 -21.31
C ASP A 264 -5.84 2.73 -21.16
N GLN A 265 -6.57 2.67 -20.04
CA GLN A 265 -7.87 3.34 -19.90
C GLN A 265 -8.18 3.91 -18.50
N GLY A 266 -7.42 3.54 -17.48
CA GLY A 266 -7.65 3.93 -16.10
C GLY A 266 -6.95 5.24 -15.70
N TYR A 267 -6.91 5.50 -14.39
CA TYR A 267 -6.43 6.78 -13.84
C TYR A 267 -4.95 7.09 -14.16
N VAL A 268 -4.12 6.05 -14.35
CA VAL A 268 -2.71 6.17 -14.74
C VAL A 268 -2.50 6.39 -16.24
N HIS A 269 -3.55 6.32 -17.05
CA HIS A 269 -3.44 6.49 -18.50
C HIS A 269 -3.05 7.93 -18.89
N ILE A 270 -2.02 8.05 -19.72
CA ILE A 270 -1.49 9.28 -20.30
C ILE A 270 -1.78 9.31 -21.82
N PRO A 271 -2.85 10.02 -22.26
CA PRO A 271 -3.20 10.11 -23.67
C PRO A 271 -2.15 10.91 -24.48
N PRO A 272 -2.11 10.75 -25.82
CA PRO A 272 -3.02 9.94 -26.66
C PRO A 272 -2.54 8.50 -26.90
N GLY A 273 -1.37 8.13 -26.38
CA GLY A 273 -0.72 6.84 -26.64
C GLY A 273 -0.80 5.89 -25.46
N PRO A 274 -0.21 4.69 -25.57
CA PRO A 274 -0.13 3.76 -24.45
C PRO A 274 0.74 4.32 -23.32
N THR A 275 0.33 4.05 -22.08
CA THR A 275 1.18 4.23 -20.90
C THR A 275 1.84 2.90 -20.58
N ARG A 276 3.17 2.84 -20.45
CA ARG A 276 3.87 1.58 -20.20
C ARG A 276 4.88 1.74 -19.08
N LEU A 277 4.88 0.77 -18.18
CA LEU A 277 5.81 0.68 -17.05
C LEU A 277 7.13 0.04 -17.50
N GLU A 278 8.13 0.10 -16.63
CA GLU A 278 9.38 -0.63 -16.81
C GLU A 278 9.23 -2.14 -16.55
N TYR A 279 8.31 -2.51 -15.66
CA TYR A 279 7.98 -3.90 -15.31
C TYR A 279 6.60 -3.99 -14.64
N PHE A 280 6.09 -5.21 -14.48
CA PHE A 280 4.86 -5.50 -13.72
C PHE A 280 5.20 -6.26 -12.42
N VAL A 281 4.45 -6.00 -11.35
CA VAL A 281 4.78 -6.53 -10.01
C VAL A 281 4.76 -8.06 -9.97
N ASP A 282 3.74 -8.68 -10.57
CA ASP A 282 3.62 -10.13 -10.64
C ASP A 282 4.76 -10.78 -11.43
N GLU A 283 5.21 -10.14 -12.51
CA GLU A 283 6.39 -10.59 -13.27
C GLU A 283 7.68 -10.45 -12.46
N GLY A 284 7.89 -9.30 -11.79
CA GLY A 284 9.05 -9.08 -10.94
C GLY A 284 9.14 -10.08 -9.77
N LEU A 285 7.99 -10.50 -9.22
CA LEU A 285 7.92 -11.55 -8.20
C LEU A 285 8.24 -12.94 -8.76
N ARG A 286 7.68 -13.30 -9.93
CA ARG A 286 8.01 -14.57 -10.59
C ARG A 286 9.49 -14.66 -10.97
N GLU A 287 10.08 -13.57 -11.47
CA GLU A 287 11.52 -13.47 -11.75
C GLU A 287 12.36 -13.64 -10.48
N ALA A 288 11.85 -13.21 -9.33
CA ALA A 288 12.49 -13.38 -8.03
C ALA A 288 12.31 -14.79 -7.43
N GLY A 289 11.56 -15.67 -8.09
CA GLY A 289 11.38 -17.08 -7.71
C GLY A 289 10.07 -17.40 -6.98
N PHE A 290 9.18 -16.43 -6.78
CA PHE A 290 7.92 -16.64 -6.07
C PHE A 290 6.87 -17.34 -6.95
N THR A 291 6.03 -18.15 -6.32
CA THR A 291 4.79 -18.64 -6.94
C THR A 291 3.72 -17.56 -6.79
N VAL A 292 3.25 -17.03 -7.92
CA VAL A 292 2.34 -15.86 -7.93
C VAL A 292 1.01 -16.20 -8.60
N LEU A 293 -0.07 -16.12 -7.81
CA LEU A 293 -1.45 -16.20 -8.26
C LEU A 293 -2.01 -14.80 -8.54
N THR A 294 -2.54 -14.58 -9.73
CA THR A 294 -3.18 -13.33 -10.15
C THR A 294 -4.61 -13.60 -10.56
N ALA A 295 -5.51 -12.64 -10.28
CA ALA A 295 -6.91 -12.76 -10.62
C ALA A 295 -7.16 -12.64 -12.13
N PRO A 296 -8.02 -13.49 -12.74
CA PRO A 296 -8.44 -13.32 -14.13
C PRO A 296 -9.24 -12.04 -14.35
N VAL A 297 -10.14 -11.71 -13.42
CA VAL A 297 -10.79 -10.39 -13.37
C VAL A 297 -10.07 -9.58 -12.29
N PRO A 298 -9.52 -8.39 -12.61
CA PRO A 298 -8.67 -7.66 -11.67
C PRO A 298 -9.32 -7.33 -10.31
N THR A 299 -10.65 -7.23 -10.29
CA THR A 299 -11.46 -6.94 -9.10
C THR A 299 -11.93 -8.20 -8.34
N ASP A 300 -11.60 -9.41 -8.81
CA ASP A 300 -11.86 -10.63 -8.01
C ASP A 300 -11.06 -10.57 -6.71
N LEU A 301 -11.62 -11.15 -5.65
CA LEU A 301 -11.04 -11.15 -4.32
C LEU A 301 -10.03 -12.30 -4.19
N ILE A 302 -8.73 -11.99 -4.16
CA ILE A 302 -7.69 -12.96 -3.84
C ILE A 302 -6.89 -12.46 -2.63
N LEU A 303 -6.96 -13.23 -1.56
CA LEU A 303 -6.16 -13.08 -0.34
C LEU A 303 -5.47 -14.41 -0.08
N LEU A 304 -4.14 -14.40 0.04
CA LEU A 304 -3.34 -15.59 0.32
C LEU A 304 -2.54 -15.38 1.60
N SER A 305 -2.85 -16.19 2.61
CA SER A 305 -2.19 -16.23 3.91
C SER A 305 -1.36 -17.51 4.03
N ASP A 306 -0.12 -17.39 4.51
CA ASP A 306 0.77 -18.48 4.87
C ASP A 306 1.19 -18.32 6.34
N THR A 307 0.70 -19.20 7.21
CA THR A 307 0.97 -19.15 8.66
C THR A 307 2.36 -19.66 9.03
N GLU A 308 2.99 -20.49 8.20
CA GLU A 308 4.35 -20.99 8.46
C GLU A 308 5.40 -19.92 8.14
N VAL A 309 5.16 -19.14 7.10
CA VAL A 309 5.98 -17.97 6.75
C VAL A 309 5.60 -16.75 7.61
N GLY A 310 4.34 -16.65 8.04
CA GLY A 310 3.81 -15.49 8.76
C GLY A 310 3.52 -14.32 7.80
N LEU A 311 2.93 -14.60 6.65
CA LEU A 311 2.71 -13.64 5.56
C LEU A 311 1.27 -13.70 5.05
N VAL A 312 0.66 -12.54 4.79
CA VAL A 312 -0.55 -12.41 3.98
C VAL A 312 -0.31 -11.42 2.83
N THR A 313 -0.81 -11.79 1.65
CA THR A 313 -0.84 -10.91 0.48
C THR A 313 -2.25 -10.77 -0.08
N GLY A 314 -2.63 -9.54 -0.45
CA GLY A 314 -3.91 -9.23 -1.09
C GLY A 314 -3.71 -8.57 -2.46
N ASN A 315 -4.58 -8.87 -3.42
CA ASN A 315 -4.38 -8.46 -4.81
C ASN A 315 -4.79 -7.00 -5.14
N GLY A 316 -5.40 -6.27 -4.22
CA GLY A 316 -5.81 -4.87 -4.44
C GLY A 316 -6.73 -4.34 -3.34
N PRO A 317 -7.20 -3.09 -3.42
CA PRO A 317 -8.04 -2.48 -2.38
C PRO A 317 -9.34 -3.26 -2.12
N GLN A 318 -9.82 -4.04 -3.09
CA GLN A 318 -11.00 -4.90 -2.95
C GLN A 318 -10.88 -5.91 -1.79
N THR A 319 -9.67 -6.33 -1.43
CA THR A 319 -9.43 -7.29 -0.34
C THR A 319 -9.07 -6.67 1.00
N VAL A 320 -9.02 -5.34 1.12
CA VAL A 320 -8.50 -4.68 2.34
C VAL A 320 -9.29 -5.04 3.61
N ASP A 321 -10.61 -5.20 3.52
CA ASP A 321 -11.46 -5.62 4.66
C ASP A 321 -11.14 -7.05 5.09
N MET A 322 -10.97 -7.96 4.12
CA MET A 322 -10.56 -9.35 4.38
C MET A 322 -9.15 -9.39 4.97
N GLN A 323 -8.25 -8.57 4.47
CA GLN A 323 -6.86 -8.50 4.92
C GLN A 323 -6.75 -7.99 6.36
N ALA A 324 -7.52 -6.97 6.73
CA ALA A 324 -7.58 -6.50 8.13
C ALA A 324 -8.12 -7.58 9.07
N ALA A 325 -9.17 -8.30 8.66
CA ALA A 325 -9.73 -9.41 9.43
C ALA A 325 -8.76 -10.60 9.56
N ASP A 326 -8.01 -10.92 8.51
CA ASP A 326 -6.99 -11.97 8.52
C ASP A 326 -5.84 -11.65 9.49
N ILE A 327 -5.30 -10.42 9.46
CA ILE A 327 -4.32 -9.96 10.45
C ILE A 327 -4.88 -10.17 11.86
N ARG A 328 -6.14 -9.76 12.12
CA ARG A 328 -6.75 -9.93 13.44
C ARG A 328 -6.79 -11.40 13.86
N SER A 329 -7.21 -12.28 12.96
CA SER A 329 -7.31 -13.71 13.20
C SER A 329 -5.94 -14.31 13.54
N ALA A 330 -4.90 -13.97 12.76
CA ALA A 330 -3.55 -14.45 12.95
C ALA A 330 -2.97 -14.06 14.32
N LEU A 331 -3.33 -12.89 14.87
CA LEU A 331 -2.83 -12.39 16.16
C LEU A 331 -3.59 -12.90 17.38
N THR A 332 -4.66 -13.69 17.17
CA THR A 332 -5.49 -14.30 18.22
C THR A 332 -5.40 -15.82 18.29
N SER A 333 -4.72 -16.43 17.31
CA SER A 333 -4.56 -17.88 17.17
C SER A 333 -3.33 -18.39 17.94
#